data_AF-A0AAP5V073-F1
#
_entry.id   AF-A0AAP5V073-F1
#
_cell.length_a   1.000
_cell.length_b   1.000
_cell.length_c   1.000
_cell.angle_alpha   90.00
_cell.angle_beta   90.00
_cell.angle_gamma   90.00
#
_symmetry.space_group_name_H-M   'P 1'
#
loop_
_entity.id
_entity.type
_entity.pdbx_description
1 polymer ?
#
loop_
_entity_poly.entity_id
_entity_poly.type
_entity_poly.pdbx_seq_one_letter_code
_entity_poly.pdbx_strand_id
1 'polypeptide(L)'
;MFNHFIQTFIDAQTAAWRHYSAVAATEKRLFGDSRDPAVRVPTTAQVVDELRRTYETLAARIIVKVSTDLAVGVKRPVIDRVAIFKAAGFDIERSLALGEIPDFDRLHVVLRASLGAAECSL
;
A
#
# COMPACT_ATOMS: atom_id res chain seq x y z
N MET A 1 -8.68 7.22 -6.71
CA MET A 1 -9.23 7.21 -5.33
C MET A 1 -8.28 6.47 -4.40
N PHE A 2 -7.85 5.25 -4.76
CA PHE A 2 -6.92 4.46 -3.95
C PHE A 2 -5.48 4.98 -4.02
N ASN A 3 -5.04 5.47 -5.20
CA ASN A 3 -3.71 6.06 -5.33
C ASN A 3 -3.58 7.32 -4.46
N HIS A 4 -4.64 8.13 -4.38
CA HIS A 4 -4.67 9.29 -3.49
C HIS A 4 -4.59 8.88 -2.01
N PHE A 5 -5.30 7.83 -1.60
CA PHE A 5 -5.18 7.30 -0.23
C PHE A 5 -3.75 6.91 0.11
N ILE A 6 -3.05 6.20 -0.80
CA ILE A 6 -1.65 5.82 -0.60
C ILE A 6 -0.72 7.03 -0.60
N GLN A 7 -0.93 8.00 -1.47
CA GLN A 7 -0.14 9.23 -1.46
C GLN A 7 -0.26 9.94 -0.11
N THR A 8 -1.47 10.09 0.41
CA THR A 8 -1.71 10.70 1.73
C THR A 8 -1.00 9.92 2.85
N PHE A 9 -0.96 8.59 2.79
CA PHE A 9 -0.22 7.77 3.73
C PHE A 9 1.31 8.00 3.65
N ILE A 10 1.86 8.09 2.44
CA ILE A 10 3.29 8.39 2.21
C ILE A 10 3.64 9.79 2.73
N ASP A 11 2.78 10.77 2.46
CA ASP A 11 2.97 12.14 2.94
C ASP A 11 2.96 12.19 4.47
N ALA A 12 2.03 11.47 5.12
CA ALA A 12 1.97 11.36 6.57
C ALA A 12 3.21 10.69 7.17
N GLN A 13 3.70 9.59 6.58
CA GLN A 13 4.94 8.95 7.02
C GLN A 13 6.15 9.88 6.85
N THR A 14 6.21 10.61 5.74
CA THR A 14 7.27 11.58 5.46
C THR A 14 7.27 12.69 6.50
N ALA A 15 6.09 13.23 6.84
CA ALA A 15 5.95 14.23 7.89
C ALA A 15 6.36 13.69 9.27
N ALA A 16 5.89 12.50 9.64
CA ALA A 16 6.27 11.85 10.90
C ALA A 16 7.78 11.65 11.00
N TRP A 17 8.42 11.13 9.94
CA TRP A 17 9.86 10.93 9.90
C TRP A 17 10.64 12.22 10.08
N ARG A 18 10.20 13.32 9.44
CA ARG A 18 10.80 14.65 9.61
C ARG A 18 10.72 15.13 11.06
N HIS A 19 9.56 14.94 11.71
CA HIS A 19 9.39 15.32 13.11
C HIS A 19 10.24 14.47 14.05
N TYR A 20 10.27 13.14 13.88
CA TYR A 20 11.15 12.28 14.67
C TYR A 20 12.63 12.67 14.51
N SER A 21 13.06 12.93 13.28
CA SER A 21 14.44 13.35 12.99
C SER A 21 14.80 14.69 13.64
N ALA A 22 13.89 15.66 13.62
CA ALA A 22 14.10 16.96 14.26
C ALA A 22 14.23 16.84 15.79
N VAL A 23 13.41 15.98 16.41
CA VAL A 23 13.50 15.73 17.86
C VAL A 23 14.80 15.00 18.20
N ALA A 24 15.16 13.95 17.45
CA ALA A 24 16.42 13.23 17.66
C ALA A 24 17.66 14.13 17.49
N ALA A 25 17.65 15.04 16.51
CA ALA A 25 18.72 16.03 16.34
C ALA A 25 18.77 17.04 17.50
N THR A 26 17.63 17.35 18.11
CA THR A 26 17.57 18.21 19.30
C THR A 26 18.09 17.48 20.53
N GLU A 27 17.69 16.24 20.74
CA GLU A 27 18.20 15.38 21.79
C GLU A 27 19.73 15.26 21.72
N LYS A 28 20.28 14.97 20.53
CA LYS A 28 21.73 14.89 20.30
C LYS A 28 22.45 16.20 20.66
N ARG A 29 21.86 17.36 20.38
CA ARG A 29 22.44 18.66 20.75
C ARG A 29 22.45 18.89 22.27
N LEU A 30 21.46 18.38 22.98
CA LEU A 30 21.32 18.56 24.43
C LEU A 30 22.16 17.57 25.24
N PHE A 31 22.25 16.32 24.79
CA PHE A 31 22.81 15.22 25.57
C PHE A 31 24.04 14.55 24.93
N GLY A 32 24.42 14.97 23.71
CA GLY A 32 25.47 14.31 22.93
C GLY A 32 24.99 13.00 22.29
N ASP A 33 25.93 12.18 21.81
CA ASP A 33 25.62 10.86 21.24
C ASP A 33 25.30 9.86 22.37
N SER A 34 24.03 9.48 22.51
CA SER A 34 23.56 8.45 23.45
C SER A 34 23.45 7.09 22.78
N ARG A 35 23.79 6.02 23.51
CA ARG A 35 23.55 4.62 23.08
C ARG A 35 22.07 4.24 23.14
N ASP A 36 21.28 4.93 23.94
CA ASP A 36 19.83 4.72 24.05
C ASP A 36 19.13 6.09 23.94
N PRO A 37 18.74 6.49 22.72
CA PRO A 37 18.04 7.74 22.50
C PRO A 37 16.60 7.64 22.97
N ALA A 38 16.11 8.71 23.60
CA ALA A 38 14.72 8.87 24.00
C ALA A 38 13.77 8.86 22.79
N VAL A 39 14.23 9.34 21.63
CA VAL A 39 13.47 9.29 20.37
C VAL A 39 14.19 8.46 19.32
N ARG A 40 13.51 7.41 18.86
CA ARG A 40 14.00 6.53 17.80
C ARG A 40 13.41 6.96 16.45
N VAL A 41 14.29 7.33 15.52
CA VAL A 41 13.91 7.63 14.14
C VAL A 41 13.74 6.32 13.38
N PRO A 42 12.61 6.08 12.69
CA PRO A 42 12.45 4.90 11.85
C PRO A 42 13.54 4.80 10.79
N THR A 43 14.11 3.60 10.65
CA THR A 43 15.07 3.31 9.59
C THR A 43 14.38 3.19 8.24
N THR A 44 15.13 3.37 7.15
CA THR A 44 14.60 3.17 5.78
C THR A 44 13.99 1.79 5.60
N ALA A 45 14.60 0.74 6.17
CA ALA A 45 14.06 -0.62 6.11
C ALA A 45 12.69 -0.72 6.79
N GLN A 46 12.52 -0.12 7.98
CA GLN A 46 11.24 -0.10 8.68
C GLN A 46 10.15 0.65 7.90
N VAL A 47 10.50 1.76 7.24
CA VAL A 47 9.57 2.52 6.39
C VAL A 47 9.16 1.71 5.16
N VAL A 48 10.12 1.07 4.50
CA VAL A 48 9.85 0.22 3.32
C VAL A 48 8.98 -0.98 3.69
N ASP A 49 9.25 -1.64 4.81
CA ASP A 49 8.44 -2.77 5.29
C ASP A 49 7.00 -2.34 5.62
N GLU A 50 6.82 -1.15 6.20
CA GLU A 50 5.48 -0.60 6.46
C GLU A 50 4.73 -0.25 5.17
N LEU A 51 5.43 0.30 4.17
CA LEU A 51 4.85 0.55 2.85
C LEU A 51 4.43 -0.76 2.17
N ARG A 52 5.28 -1.79 2.20
CA ARG A 52 4.95 -3.13 1.68
C ARG A 52 3.67 -3.68 2.30
N ARG A 53 3.61 -3.74 3.63
CA ARG A 53 2.42 -4.21 4.36
C ARG A 53 1.16 -3.42 4.00
N THR A 54 1.32 -2.10 3.87
CA THR A 54 0.21 -1.22 3.50
C THR A 54 -0.30 -1.50 2.08
N TYR A 55 0.63 -1.69 1.12
CA TYR A 55 0.28 -2.01 -0.26
C TYR A 55 -0.43 -3.36 -0.37
N GLU A 56 0.10 -4.40 0.28
CA GLU A 56 -0.51 -5.73 0.32
C GLU A 56 -1.91 -5.71 0.92
N THR A 57 -2.06 -5.02 2.07
CA THR A 57 -3.33 -4.90 2.78
C THR A 57 -4.37 -4.14 1.93
N LEU A 58 -3.96 -3.04 1.29
CA LEU A 58 -4.88 -2.26 0.47
C LEU A 58 -5.30 -3.04 -0.78
N ALA A 59 -4.38 -3.72 -1.45
CA ALA A 59 -4.70 -4.58 -2.59
C ALA A 59 -5.72 -5.68 -2.20
N ALA A 60 -5.50 -6.34 -1.05
CA ALA A 60 -6.45 -7.32 -0.52
C ALA A 60 -7.83 -6.72 -0.25
N ARG A 61 -7.90 -5.53 0.35
CA ARG A 61 -9.17 -4.82 0.61
C ARG A 61 -9.90 -4.43 -0.68
N ILE A 62 -9.18 -4.00 -1.70
CA ILE A 62 -9.77 -3.70 -3.02
C ILE A 62 -10.39 -4.96 -3.63
N ILE A 63 -9.68 -6.09 -3.60
CA ILE A 63 -10.19 -7.37 -4.10
C ILE A 63 -11.47 -7.77 -3.35
N VAL A 64 -11.46 -7.72 -2.01
CA VAL A 64 -12.63 -8.05 -1.19
C VAL A 64 -13.80 -7.13 -1.50
N LYS A 65 -13.53 -5.82 -1.66
CA LYS A 65 -14.56 -4.84 -2.01
C LYS A 65 -15.21 -5.17 -3.35
N VAL A 66 -14.41 -5.37 -4.41
CA VAL A 66 -14.95 -5.67 -5.75
C VAL A 66 -15.71 -7.01 -5.75
N SER A 67 -15.16 -8.04 -5.10
CA SER A 67 -15.83 -9.34 -4.98
C SER A 67 -17.17 -9.26 -4.24
N THR A 68 -17.31 -8.32 -3.30
CA THR A 68 -18.55 -8.12 -2.54
C THR A 68 -19.55 -7.31 -3.36
N ASP A 69 -19.08 -6.27 -4.04
CA ASP A 69 -19.91 -5.42 -4.91
C ASP A 69 -20.50 -6.20 -6.10
N LEU A 70 -19.84 -7.29 -6.53
CA LEU A 70 -20.27 -8.18 -7.63
C LEU A 70 -20.80 -9.55 -7.14
N ALA A 71 -21.14 -9.69 -5.86
CA ALA A 71 -21.70 -10.95 -5.38
C ALA A 71 -23.18 -11.07 -5.79
N VAL A 72 -23.56 -12.20 -6.42
CA VAL A 72 -24.96 -12.53 -6.72
C VAL A 72 -25.44 -13.56 -5.69
N GLY A 73 -26.29 -13.14 -4.76
CA GLY A 73 -26.73 -13.97 -3.63
C GLY A 73 -25.55 -14.35 -2.73
N VAL A 74 -25.35 -15.66 -2.49
CA VAL A 74 -24.24 -16.18 -1.66
C VAL A 74 -22.97 -16.51 -2.46
N LYS A 75 -23.04 -16.45 -3.80
CA LYS A 75 -21.95 -16.87 -4.68
C LYS A 75 -21.02 -15.68 -4.97
N ARG A 76 -19.74 -15.86 -4.66
CA ARG A 76 -18.68 -14.89 -4.99
C ARG A 76 -17.94 -15.31 -6.27
N PRO A 77 -17.51 -14.35 -7.10
CA PRO A 77 -16.69 -14.67 -8.26
C PRO A 77 -15.34 -15.28 -7.84
N VAL A 78 -14.86 -16.24 -8.63
CA VAL A 78 -13.51 -16.81 -8.46
C VAL A 78 -12.49 -15.80 -8.97
N ILE A 79 -11.48 -15.50 -8.16
CA ILE A 79 -10.47 -14.48 -8.47
C ILE A 79 -9.11 -15.15 -8.63
N ASP A 80 -8.59 -15.16 -9.86
CA ASP A 80 -7.19 -15.45 -10.12
C ASP A 80 -6.35 -14.19 -9.88
N ARG A 81 -5.78 -14.08 -8.67
CA ARG A 81 -4.98 -12.91 -8.29
C ARG A 81 -3.75 -12.72 -9.17
N VAL A 82 -3.12 -13.80 -9.63
CA VAL A 82 -1.90 -13.74 -10.44
C VAL A 82 -2.22 -13.16 -11.80
N ALA A 83 -3.27 -13.66 -12.46
CA ALA A 83 -3.72 -13.14 -13.74
C ALA A 83 -4.14 -11.66 -13.65
N ILE A 84 -4.88 -11.29 -12.60
CA ILE A 84 -5.32 -9.91 -12.38
C ILE A 84 -4.14 -8.98 -12.15
N PHE A 85 -3.20 -9.33 -11.27
CA PHE A 85 -2.04 -8.48 -10.98
C PHE A 85 -1.19 -8.29 -12.23
N LYS A 86 -0.98 -9.36 -13.02
CA LYS A 86 -0.28 -9.27 -14.30
C LYS A 86 -1.01 -8.34 -15.29
N ALA A 87 -2.32 -8.46 -15.44
CA ALA A 87 -3.11 -7.61 -16.32
C ALA A 87 -3.14 -6.14 -15.88
N ALA A 88 -3.13 -5.90 -14.58
CA ALA A 88 -3.02 -4.57 -14.00
C ALA A 88 -1.60 -3.98 -14.05
N GLY A 89 -0.57 -4.79 -14.35
CA GLY A 89 0.83 -4.39 -14.19
C GLY A 89 1.18 -4.10 -12.72
N PHE A 90 0.50 -4.78 -11.80
CA PHE A 90 0.57 -4.52 -10.36
C PHE A 90 1.64 -5.40 -9.72
N ASP A 91 2.79 -4.79 -9.38
CA ASP A 91 3.94 -5.47 -8.78
C ASP A 91 4.49 -4.62 -7.62
N ILE A 92 4.23 -5.07 -6.40
CA ILE A 92 4.59 -4.36 -5.17
C ILE A 92 6.11 -4.26 -5.02
N GLU A 93 6.84 -5.36 -5.20
CA GLU A 93 8.29 -5.37 -4.96
C GLU A 93 9.02 -4.54 -6.00
N ARG A 94 8.59 -4.61 -7.27
CA ARG A 94 9.14 -3.74 -8.32
C ARG A 94 8.89 -2.27 -8.02
N SER A 95 7.67 -1.90 -7.65
CA SER A 95 7.35 -0.50 -7.32
C SER A 95 8.16 0.00 -6.12
N LEU A 96 8.29 -0.80 -5.06
CA LEU A 96 9.13 -0.46 -3.90
C LEU A 96 10.60 -0.27 -4.29
N ALA A 97 11.15 -1.14 -5.14
CA ALA A 97 12.53 -1.04 -5.62
C ALA A 97 12.78 0.23 -6.46
N LEU A 98 11.76 0.71 -7.17
CA LEU A 98 11.82 1.93 -7.99
C LEU A 98 11.44 3.21 -7.20
N GLY A 99 10.94 3.09 -5.98
CA GLY A 99 10.39 4.22 -5.22
C GLY A 99 9.08 4.75 -5.81
N GLU A 100 8.33 3.90 -6.51
CA GLU A 100 7.06 4.20 -7.15
C GLU A 100 5.88 3.65 -6.35
N ILE A 101 4.69 4.20 -6.61
CA ILE A 101 3.43 3.70 -6.05
C ILE A 101 2.81 2.73 -7.08
N PRO A 102 2.49 1.47 -6.72
CA PRO A 102 1.70 0.60 -7.58
C PRO A 102 0.36 1.25 -7.94
N ASP A 103 -0.12 1.08 -9.17
CA ASP A 103 -1.38 1.70 -9.59
C ASP A 103 -2.61 0.92 -9.06
N PHE A 104 -3.07 1.29 -7.86
CA PHE A 104 -4.23 0.69 -7.20
C PHE A 104 -5.56 1.04 -7.88
N ASP A 105 -5.66 2.22 -8.49
CA ASP A 105 -6.84 2.60 -9.25
C ASP A 105 -6.96 1.74 -10.52
N ARG A 106 -5.85 1.46 -11.21
CA ARG A 106 -5.82 0.50 -12.34
C ARG A 106 -6.11 -0.93 -11.89
N LEU A 107 -5.58 -1.38 -10.75
CA LEU A 107 -5.91 -2.69 -10.18
C LEU A 107 -7.43 -2.83 -9.99
N HIS A 108 -8.08 -1.82 -9.43
CA HIS A 108 -9.53 -1.81 -9.24
C HIS A 108 -10.30 -1.87 -10.56
N VAL A 109 -9.88 -1.10 -11.58
CA VAL A 109 -10.51 -1.11 -12.91
C VAL A 109 -10.40 -2.49 -13.57
N VAL A 110 -9.21 -3.08 -13.57
CA VAL A 110 -8.98 -4.41 -14.16
C VAL A 110 -9.78 -5.48 -13.42
N LEU A 111 -9.79 -5.44 -12.08
CA LEU A 111 -10.63 -6.34 -11.27
C LEU A 111 -12.10 -6.27 -11.67
N ARG A 112 -12.67 -5.07 -11.76
CA ARG A 112 -14.09 -4.91 -12.14
C ARG A 112 -14.36 -5.40 -13.56
N ALA A 113 -13.48 -5.10 -14.50
CA ALA A 113 -13.65 -5.53 -15.89
C ALA A 113 -13.58 -7.06 -16.04
N SER A 114 -12.58 -7.70 -15.42
CA SER A 114 -12.39 -9.14 -15.49
C SER A 114 -13.52 -9.92 -14.82
N LEU A 115 -14.09 -9.39 -13.74
CA LEU A 115 -15.17 -10.05 -13.00
C LEU A 115 -16.55 -9.74 -13.57
N GLY A 116 -16.79 -8.51 -14.06
CA GLY A 116 -18.06 -8.14 -14.70
C GLY A 116 -18.26 -8.78 -16.08
N ALA A 117 -17.18 -9.03 -16.84
CA ALA A 117 -17.27 -9.78 -18.10
C ALA A 117 -17.68 -11.25 -17.89
N ALA A 118 -17.37 -11.83 -16.73
CA ALA A 118 -17.76 -13.19 -16.38
C ALA A 118 -19.27 -13.32 -16.07
N GLU A 119 -19.96 -12.23 -15.72
CA GLU A 119 -21.41 -12.22 -15.47
C GLU A 119 -22.25 -12.14 -16.76
N CYS A 120 -21.76 -11.46 -17.80
CA CYS A 120 -22.46 -11.36 -19.10
C CYS A 120 -22.32 -12.61 -19.99
N SER A 121 -21.64 -13.65 -19.53
CA SER A 121 -21.41 -14.89 -20.28
C SER A 121 -22.34 -16.05 -19.86
N LEU A 122 -23.39 -15.76 -19.09
CA LEU A 122 -24.39 -16.73 -18.61
C LEU A 122 -25.77 -16.48 -19.21
#